data_AF-A0A800IPB1-F1
#
_entry.id   AF-A0A800IPB1-F1
#
_cell.length_a   1.000
_cell.length_b   1.000
_cell.length_c   1.000
_cell.angle_alpha   90.00
_cell.angle_beta   90.00
_cell.angle_gamma   90.00
#
_symmetry.space_group_name_H-M   'P 1'
#
loop_
_entity.id
_entity.type
_entity.pdbx_description
1 polymer ?
#
loop_
_entity_poly.entity_id
_entity_poly.type
_entity_poly.pdbx_seq_one_letter_code
_entity_poly.pdbx_strand_id
1 'polypeptide(L)'
;MFQRALSLAATPALIALFVTPTRFFLELAGLPENVIFIIGLLWLTLVFAVFWGIKLHDEEHPYRLLLLSLVIFSPVSRIPVFVLWWITKTWELGTHYDIFDTWGQALVGQLLFGSLVQIIPGGLLGSLTLAIKRHRKPATT
;
A
#
# COMPACT_ATOMS: atom_id res chain seq x y z
N MET A 1 20.60 -3.56 3.82
CA MET A 1 19.52 -3.31 2.82
C MET A 1 18.16 -3.85 3.27
N PHE A 2 18.00 -5.15 3.53
CA PHE A 2 16.70 -5.73 3.92
C PHE A 2 16.13 -5.14 5.22
N GLN A 3 16.92 -5.05 6.30
CA GLN A 3 16.48 -4.43 7.56
C GLN A 3 16.02 -2.97 7.38
N ARG A 4 16.67 -2.23 6.48
CA ARG A 4 16.29 -0.85 6.15
C ARG A 4 14.98 -0.80 5.37
N ALA A 5 14.77 -1.70 4.42
CA ALA A 5 13.50 -1.81 3.71
C ALA A 5 12.35 -2.21 4.67
N LEU A 6 12.62 -3.12 5.60
CA LEU A 6 11.66 -3.54 6.62
C LEU A 6 11.29 -2.37 7.55
N SER A 7 12.27 -1.59 8.03
CA SER A 7 11.99 -0.43 8.89
C SER A 7 11.24 0.67 8.16
N LEU A 8 11.51 0.88 6.87
CA LEU A 8 10.72 1.78 6.03
C LEU A 8 9.28 1.28 5.90
N ALA A 9 9.08 0.00 5.59
CA ALA A 9 7.76 -0.62 5.39
C ALA A 9 6.93 -0.72 6.67
N ALA A 10 7.55 -0.79 7.85
CA ALA A 10 6.86 -0.97 9.13
C ALA A 10 5.87 0.18 9.44
N THR A 11 6.29 1.43 9.23
CA THR A 11 5.44 2.59 9.53
C THR A 11 4.15 2.61 8.70
N PRO A 12 4.19 2.56 7.35
CA PRO A 12 2.95 2.52 6.56
C PRO A 12 2.15 1.24 6.78
N ALA A 13 2.78 0.10 7.08
CA ALA A 13 2.06 -1.13 7.42
C ALA A 13 1.23 -0.96 8.71
N LEU A 14 1.79 -0.31 9.74
CA LEU A 14 1.05 0.01 10.96
C LEU A 14 -0.10 0.98 10.68
N ILE A 15 0.10 1.99 9.83
CA ILE A 15 -0.97 2.92 9.44
C ILE A 15 -2.08 2.16 8.67
N ALA A 16 -1.72 1.25 7.77
CA ALA A 16 -2.66 0.45 7.00
C ALA A 16 -3.60 -0.41 7.88
N LEU A 17 -3.11 -0.84 9.05
CA LEU A 17 -3.89 -1.57 10.05
C LEU A 17 -5.07 -0.75 10.58
N PHE A 18 -4.98 0.58 10.58
CA PHE A 18 -6.07 1.47 10.99
C PHE A 18 -6.87 2.00 9.80
N VAL A 19 -6.22 2.28 8.66
CA VAL A 19 -6.89 2.78 7.44
C VAL A 19 -7.95 1.79 6.98
N THR A 20 -7.65 0.49 6.98
CA THR A 20 -8.59 -0.51 6.47
C THR A 20 -9.85 -0.65 7.32
N PRO A 21 -9.78 -0.84 8.66
CA PRO A 21 -10.98 -0.85 9.50
C PRO A 21 -11.73 0.48 9.46
N THR A 22 -11.03 1.61 9.42
CA THR A 22 -11.68 2.93 9.31
C THR A 22 -12.54 3.01 8.04
N ARG A 23 -11.98 2.62 6.88
CA ARG A 23 -12.73 2.57 5.62
C ARG A 23 -13.95 1.67 5.72
N PHE A 24 -13.78 0.48 6.31
CA PHE A 24 -14.86 -0.48 6.52
C PHE A 24 -16.00 0.06 7.41
N PHE A 25 -15.69 0.68 8.54
CA PHE A 25 -16.72 1.26 9.41
C PHE A 25 -17.41 2.46 8.78
N LEU A 26 -16.70 3.27 7.99
CA LEU A 26 -17.32 4.37 7.24
C LEU A 26 -18.29 3.85 6.18
N GLU A 27 -17.97 2.74 5.52
CA GLU A 27 -18.90 2.06 4.60
C GLU A 27 -20.15 1.57 5.32
N LEU A 28 -20.00 0.90 6.47
CA LEU A 28 -21.14 0.45 7.28
C LEU A 28 -21.99 1.62 7.80
N ALA A 29 -21.39 2.79 7.99
CA ALA A 29 -22.12 4.02 8.33
C ALA A 29 -22.88 4.63 7.15
N GLY A 30 -22.81 4.03 5.96
CA GLY A 30 -23.54 4.44 4.76
C GLY A 30 -22.87 5.54 3.95
N LEU A 31 -21.56 5.79 4.14
CA LEU A 31 -20.86 6.78 3.33
C LEU A 31 -20.72 6.32 1.87
N PRO A 32 -20.82 7.24 0.89
CA PRO A 32 -20.64 6.91 -0.52
C PRO A 32 -19.24 6.34 -0.83
N GLU A 33 -19.19 5.33 -1.71
CA GLU A 33 -17.95 4.63 -2.06
C GLU A 33 -16.87 5.57 -2.61
N ASN A 34 -17.25 6.55 -3.43
CA ASN A 34 -16.33 7.54 -4.01
C ASN A 34 -15.60 8.39 -2.96
N VAL A 35 -16.22 8.60 -1.78
CA VAL A 35 -15.61 9.34 -0.66
C VAL A 35 -14.65 8.44 0.10
N ILE A 36 -15.09 7.24 0.49
CA ILE A 36 -14.29 6.31 1.28
C ILE A 36 -13.15 5.67 0.46
N PHE A 37 -13.24 5.66 -0.88
CA PHE A 37 -12.19 5.16 -1.77
C PHE A 37 -10.85 5.92 -1.61
N ILE A 38 -10.91 7.22 -1.29
CA ILE A 38 -9.72 8.05 -1.04
C ILE A 38 -8.99 7.60 0.24
N ILE A 39 -9.72 7.00 1.19
CA ILE A 39 -9.21 6.38 2.42
C ILE A 39 -8.80 4.93 2.13
N GLY A 40 -8.12 4.73 1.00
CA GLY A 40 -7.75 3.42 0.47
C GLY A 40 -6.27 3.14 0.58
N LEU A 41 -5.92 1.85 0.61
CA LEU A 41 -4.51 1.41 0.65
C LEU A 41 -3.71 1.86 -0.58
N LEU A 42 -4.36 2.01 -1.74
CA LEU A 42 -3.70 2.53 -2.95
C LEU A 42 -3.18 3.95 -2.71
N TRP A 43 -4.01 4.86 -2.20
CA TRP A 43 -3.62 6.24 -1.92
C TRP A 43 -2.54 6.32 -0.86
N LEU A 44 -2.65 5.51 0.19
CA LEU A 44 -1.58 5.38 1.19
C LEU A 44 -0.26 4.97 0.53
N THR A 45 -0.27 3.96 -0.35
CA THR A 45 0.93 3.54 -1.09
C THR A 45 1.52 4.67 -1.91
N LEU A 46 0.69 5.41 -2.67
CA LEU A 46 1.16 6.50 -3.52
C LEU A 46 1.83 7.62 -2.71
N VAL A 47 1.22 8.01 -1.59
CA VAL A 47 1.78 9.01 -0.66
C VAL A 47 3.14 8.56 -0.13
N PHE A 48 3.23 7.31 0.36
CA PHE A 48 4.49 6.79 0.88
C PHE A 48 5.55 6.58 -0.20
N ALA A 49 5.15 6.23 -1.42
CA ALA A 49 6.06 6.12 -2.55
C ALA A 49 6.70 7.46 -2.90
N VAL A 50 5.92 8.55 -2.94
CA VAL A 50 6.46 9.91 -3.14
C VAL A 50 7.35 10.30 -1.97
N PHE A 51 6.88 10.10 -0.73
CA PHE A 51 7.66 10.41 0.47
C PHE A 51 9.02 9.70 0.48
N TRP A 52 9.05 8.40 0.18
CA TRP A 52 10.29 7.65 0.04
C TRP A 52 11.12 8.11 -1.14
N GLY A 53 10.50 8.44 -2.28
CA GLY A 53 11.23 8.99 -3.42
C GLY A 53 11.94 10.31 -3.10
N ILE A 54 11.36 11.15 -2.23
CA ILE A 54 12.01 12.36 -1.72
C ILE A 54 13.10 12.00 -0.72
N LYS A 55 12.83 11.10 0.22
CA LYS A 55 13.73 10.80 1.35
C LYS A 55 14.96 9.98 0.96
N LEU A 56 14.79 9.00 0.07
CA LEU A 56 15.80 8.01 -0.26
C LEU A 56 16.72 8.43 -1.40
N HIS A 57 16.53 9.60 -2.02
CA HIS A 57 17.27 10.00 -3.23
C HIS A 57 18.80 9.95 -3.10
N ASP A 58 19.31 10.05 -1.89
CA ASP A 58 20.75 10.09 -1.57
C ASP A 58 21.35 8.76 -1.13
N GLU A 59 20.51 7.74 -0.95
CA GLU A 59 20.96 6.40 -0.63
C GLU A 59 21.74 5.80 -1.82
N GLU A 60 22.66 4.89 -1.56
CA GLU A 60 23.50 4.24 -2.60
C GLU A 60 22.65 3.53 -3.66
N HIS A 61 21.59 2.84 -3.24
CA HIS A 61 20.72 2.04 -4.09
C HIS A 61 19.22 2.36 -3.86
N PRO A 62 18.76 3.56 -4.23
CA PRO A 62 17.47 4.07 -3.75
C PRO A 62 16.29 3.40 -4.45
N TYR A 63 16.41 3.08 -5.74
CA TYR A 63 15.38 2.39 -6.51
C TYR A 63 15.15 0.98 -5.97
N ARG A 64 16.24 0.27 -5.64
CA ARG A 64 16.17 -1.06 -5.02
C ARG A 64 15.56 -1.00 -3.64
N LEU A 65 15.93 0.02 -2.85
CA LEU A 65 15.38 0.20 -1.50
C LEU A 65 13.89 0.57 -1.53
N LEU A 66 13.47 1.42 -2.46
CA LEU A 66 12.06 1.74 -2.73
C LEU A 66 11.28 0.47 -3.09
N LEU A 67 11.75 -0.29 -4.08
CA LEU A 67 11.07 -1.50 -4.55
C LEU A 67 10.96 -2.55 -3.43
N LEU A 68 12.05 -2.82 -2.70
CA LEU A 68 12.02 -3.76 -1.58
C LEU A 68 11.06 -3.31 -0.48
N SER A 69 11.01 -2.01 -0.17
CA SER A 69 10.07 -1.47 0.83
C SER A 69 8.63 -1.68 0.38
N LEU A 70 8.31 -1.44 -0.91
CA LEU A 70 6.98 -1.67 -1.47
C LEU A 70 6.60 -3.15 -1.51
N VAL A 71 7.52 -4.04 -1.87
CA VAL A 71 7.31 -5.50 -1.90
C VAL A 71 7.04 -6.07 -0.51
N ILE A 72 7.64 -5.50 0.54
CA ILE A 72 7.35 -5.89 1.92
C ILE A 72 6.04 -5.27 2.40
N PHE A 73 5.88 -3.96 2.21
CA PHE A 73 4.73 -3.22 2.71
C PHE A 73 3.40 -3.69 2.10
N SER A 74 3.34 -3.85 0.78
CA SER A 74 2.08 -4.08 0.07
C SER A 74 1.34 -5.35 0.54
N PRO A 75 1.94 -6.55 0.57
CA PRO A 75 1.26 -7.74 1.08
C PRO A 75 0.93 -7.64 2.56
N VAL A 76 1.80 -7.04 3.38
CA VAL A 76 1.53 -6.88 4.82
C VAL A 76 0.33 -5.96 5.05
N SER A 77 0.24 -4.85 4.31
CA SER A 77 -0.87 -3.89 4.39
C SER A 77 -2.23 -4.48 3.98
N ARG A 78 -2.22 -5.60 3.24
CA ARG A 78 -3.41 -6.31 2.76
C ARG A 78 -3.92 -7.35 3.74
N ILE A 79 -3.17 -7.72 4.77
CA ILE A 79 -3.62 -8.68 5.80
C ILE A 79 -4.93 -8.22 6.46
N PRO A 80 -5.09 -6.95 6.89
CA PRO A 80 -6.36 -6.47 7.44
C PRO A 80 -7.52 -6.57 6.45
N VAL A 81 -7.28 -6.35 5.15
CA VAL A 81 -8.30 -6.48 4.09
C VAL A 81 -8.77 -7.92 3.98
N PHE A 82 -7.82 -8.86 3.99
CA PHE A 82 -8.12 -10.28 3.94
C PHE A 82 -8.93 -10.74 5.17
N VAL A 83 -8.54 -10.27 6.35
CA VAL A 83 -9.28 -10.55 7.61
C VAL A 83 -10.68 -9.95 7.55
N LEU A 84 -10.86 -8.72 7.06
CA LEU A 84 -12.18 -8.12 6.91
C LEU A 84 -13.04 -8.85 5.89
N TRP A 85 -12.49 -9.29 4.76
CA TRP A 85 -13.20 -10.18 3.83
C TRP A 85 -13.66 -11.46 4.54
N TRP A 86 -12.80 -12.09 5.33
CA TRP A 86 -13.15 -13.30 6.08
C TRP A 86 -14.34 -13.08 7.03
N ILE A 87 -14.29 -11.99 7.80
CA ILE A 87 -15.34 -11.54 8.72
C ILE A 87 -16.65 -11.29 7.95
N THR A 88 -16.59 -10.44 6.93
CA THR A 88 -17.76 -9.99 6.16
C THR A 88 -18.44 -11.14 5.44
N LYS A 89 -17.67 -12.04 4.85
CA LYS A 89 -18.20 -13.24 4.18
C LYS A 89 -18.79 -14.25 5.18
N THR A 90 -18.20 -14.39 6.37
CA THR A 90 -18.69 -15.32 7.41
C THR A 90 -20.03 -14.87 8.00
N TRP A 91 -20.23 -13.56 8.14
CA TRP A 91 -21.45 -12.98 8.72
C TRP A 91 -22.38 -12.33 7.70
N GLU A 92 -22.13 -12.51 6.40
CA GLU A 92 -22.93 -11.99 5.29
C GLU A 92 -23.24 -10.49 5.42
N LEU A 93 -22.21 -9.71 5.78
CA LEU A 93 -22.37 -8.28 6.08
C LEU A 93 -22.65 -7.42 4.84
N GLY A 94 -22.43 -7.95 3.63
CA GLY A 94 -22.81 -7.32 2.37
C GLY A 94 -21.99 -6.07 2.05
N THR A 95 -20.66 -6.16 2.17
CA THR A 95 -19.74 -5.04 1.94
C THR A 95 -18.95 -5.20 0.64
N HIS A 96 -18.29 -4.13 0.17
CA HIS A 96 -17.42 -4.20 -1.02
C HIS A 96 -16.23 -5.16 -0.86
N TYR A 97 -15.98 -5.67 0.35
CA TYR A 97 -14.95 -6.67 0.57
C TYR A 97 -15.39 -8.07 0.10
N ASP A 98 -16.69 -8.35 -0.01
CA ASP A 98 -17.29 -9.67 -0.31
C ASP A 98 -17.17 -10.12 -1.78
N ILE A 99 -16.10 -9.71 -2.46
CA ILE A 99 -15.87 -9.95 -3.90
C ILE A 99 -15.38 -11.38 -4.23
N PHE A 100 -15.00 -12.16 -3.23
CA PHE A 100 -14.48 -13.52 -3.41
C PHE A 100 -15.36 -14.56 -2.73
N ASP A 101 -15.45 -15.73 -3.34
CA ASP A 101 -16.28 -16.83 -2.85
C ASP A 101 -15.50 -17.88 -2.06
N THR A 102 -14.17 -17.91 -2.22
CA THR A 102 -13.32 -18.91 -1.59
C THR A 102 -12.07 -18.30 -0.96
N TRP A 103 -11.53 -18.99 0.04
CA TRP A 103 -10.23 -18.65 0.66
C TRP A 103 -9.11 -18.48 -0.36
N GLY A 104 -8.98 -19.43 -1.29
CA GLY A 104 -7.92 -19.42 -2.28
C GLY A 104 -7.99 -18.18 -3.17
N GLN A 105 -9.18 -17.85 -3.66
CA GLN A 105 -9.40 -16.64 -4.45
C GLN A 105 -9.09 -15.38 -3.64
N ALA A 106 -9.56 -15.29 -2.39
CA ALA A 106 -9.31 -14.12 -1.55
C ALA A 106 -7.84 -13.95 -1.19
N LEU A 107 -7.13 -15.05 -0.90
CA LEU A 107 -5.72 -15.01 -0.51
C LEU A 107 -4.86 -14.55 -1.70
N VAL A 108 -5.08 -15.13 -2.88
CA VAL A 108 -4.39 -14.71 -4.12
C VAL A 108 -4.82 -13.30 -4.53
N GLY A 109 -6.11 -13.01 -4.48
CA GLY A 109 -6.70 -11.71 -4.82
C GLY A 109 -6.13 -10.58 -3.99
N GLN A 110 -6.05 -10.75 -2.67
CA GLN A 110 -5.58 -9.69 -1.77
C GLN A 110 -4.06 -9.65 -1.66
N LEU A 111 -3.39 -10.78 -1.46
CA LEU A 111 -1.95 -10.79 -1.19
C LEU A 111 -1.09 -10.74 -2.45
N LEU A 112 -1.55 -11.28 -3.59
CA LEU A 112 -0.81 -11.21 -4.85
C LEU A 112 -1.31 -10.04 -5.70
N PHE A 113 -2.53 -10.10 -6.21
CA PHE A 113 -3.05 -9.08 -7.14
C PHE A 113 -3.19 -7.71 -6.45
N GLY A 114 -3.74 -7.69 -5.24
CA GLY A 114 -3.85 -6.47 -4.43
C GLY A 114 -2.49 -5.82 -4.16
N SER A 115 -1.46 -6.63 -3.90
CA SER A 115 -0.09 -6.13 -3.73
C SER A 115 0.47 -5.56 -5.03
N LEU A 116 0.27 -6.23 -6.17
CA LEU A 116 0.71 -5.71 -7.47
C LEU A 116 0.08 -4.35 -7.81
N VAL A 117 -1.22 -4.19 -7.52
CA VAL A 117 -1.95 -2.92 -7.69
C VAL A 117 -1.36 -1.80 -6.83
N GLN A 118 -0.65 -2.10 -5.75
CA GLN A 118 0.08 -1.10 -4.95
C GLN A 118 1.52 -0.92 -5.45
N ILE A 119 2.24 -2.01 -5.67
CA ILE A 119 3.67 -2.01 -6.03
C ILE A 119 3.90 -1.33 -7.37
N ILE A 120 3.09 -1.61 -8.38
CA ILE A 120 3.30 -1.08 -9.73
C ILE A 120 3.15 0.45 -9.76
N PRO A 121 1.98 1.04 -9.43
CA PRO A 121 1.83 2.49 -9.48
C PRO A 121 2.70 3.20 -8.43
N GLY A 122 2.85 2.64 -7.23
CA GLY A 122 3.75 3.18 -6.20
C GLY A 122 5.21 3.15 -6.65
N GLY A 123 5.66 2.06 -7.26
CA GLY A 123 7.01 1.90 -7.78
C GLY A 123 7.30 2.92 -8.89
N LEU A 124 6.38 3.08 -9.84
CA LEU A 124 6.49 4.08 -10.90
C LEU A 124 6.57 5.50 -10.35
N LEU A 125 5.63 5.89 -9.47
CA LEU A 125 5.56 7.23 -8.92
C LEU A 125 6.76 7.56 -8.02
N GLY A 126 7.17 6.62 -7.15
CA GLY A 126 8.33 6.78 -6.30
C GLY A 126 9.64 6.85 -7.11
N SER A 127 9.77 6.03 -8.17
CA SER A 127 10.93 6.06 -9.06
C SER A 127 11.02 7.35 -9.85
N LEU A 128 9.89 7.87 -10.35
CA LEU A 128 9.82 9.18 -10.99
C LEU A 128 10.26 10.28 -10.02
N THR A 129 9.79 10.23 -8.78
CA THR A 129 10.17 11.18 -7.73
C THR A 129 11.68 11.13 -7.44
N LEU A 130 12.26 9.93 -7.35
CA LEU A 130 13.71 9.73 -7.21
C LEU A 130 14.48 10.34 -8.37
N ALA A 131 14.06 10.08 -9.61
CA ALA A 131 14.71 10.60 -10.80
C ALA A 131 14.72 12.14 -10.80
N ILE A 132 13.58 12.77 -10.52
CA ILE A 132 13.46 14.23 -10.43
C ILE A 132 14.39 14.79 -9.34
N LYS A 133 14.42 14.18 -8.15
CA LYS A 133 15.23 14.67 -7.03
C LYS A 133 16.73 14.50 -7.29
N ARG A 134 17.15 13.42 -7.93
CA ARG A 134 18.55 13.18 -8.31
C ARG A 134 19.02 14.15 -9.41
N HIS A 135 18.19 14.42 -10.41
CA HIS A 135 18.54 15.39 -11.45
C HIS A 135 18.63 16.84 -10.94
N ARG A 136 17.91 17.18 -9.87
CA ARG A 136 17.96 18.50 -9.24
C ARG A 136 19.16 18.71 -8.30
N LYS A 137 19.95 17.67 -7.99
CA LYS A 137 21.18 17.88 -7.24
C LYS A 137 22.16 18.64 -8.14
N PRO A 138 22.60 19.86 -7.76
CA PRO A 138 23.59 20.58 -8.53
C PRO A 138 24.84 19.72 -8.64
N ALA A 139 25.39 19.59 -9.85
CA ALA A 139 26.72 19.05 -10.03
C ALA A 139 27.67 19.92 -9.20
N THR A 140 28.20 19.39 -8.10
CA THR A 140 29.35 19.99 -7.43
C THR A 140 30.52 19.89 -8.41
N THR A 141 30.72 20.96 -9.19
CA THR A 141 32.02 21.33 -9.78
C THR A 141 32.99 21.74 -8.70
#